data_AF-A0A1B9I4R3-F1
#
_entry.id   AF-A0A1B9I4R3-F1
#
_cell.length_a   1.000
_cell.length_b   1.000
_cell.length_c   1.000
_cell.angle_alpha   90.00
_cell.angle_beta   90.00
_cell.angle_gamma   90.00
#
_symmetry.space_group_name_H-M   'P 1'
#
loop_
_entity.id
_entity.type
_entity.pdbx_description
1 polymer ?
#
loop_
_entity_poly.entity_id
_entity_poly.type
_entity_poly.pdbx_seq_one_letter_code
_entity_poly.pdbx_strand_id
1 'polypeptide(L)'
;MSASSPLRIAGATAAVAVTGFLGYAVYFDYMRRHSSEFRKGLKKQHKKVAVAAEAQSKAEKERNSKLLREALIAIQLETPPTTPEQQEAYFQEQVAEGEKLATLGPEYQVQSASHFYRALRVYPQPLELLGIYQRVVPPPVWALLIELTSLSGASAAAGPGAGAIPPPAQASVADIDDASPISGDAPSPNSASQGSGTEWEKLSEPAE
;
A
#
# COMPACT_ATOMS: atom_id res chain seq x y z
N MET A 1 15.96 0.82 79.75
CA MET A 1 15.26 1.06 78.47
C MET A 1 16.34 1.17 77.39
N SER A 2 16.60 0.13 76.61
CA SER A 2 17.68 0.16 75.61
C SER A 2 17.25 1.00 74.41
N ALA A 3 17.92 2.13 74.18
CA ALA A 3 17.71 2.97 73.00
C ALA A 3 18.25 2.24 71.76
N SER A 4 17.40 2.07 70.74
CA SER A 4 17.82 1.53 69.44
C SER A 4 18.64 2.57 68.68
N SER A 5 19.79 2.17 68.14
CA SER A 5 20.67 3.07 67.37
C SER A 5 19.95 3.62 66.13
N PRO A 6 20.18 4.89 65.74
CA PRO A 6 19.50 5.53 64.60
C PRO A 6 19.67 4.75 63.28
N LEU A 7 20.82 4.09 63.08
CA LEU A 7 21.08 3.26 61.91
C LEU A 7 20.16 2.03 61.82
N ARG A 8 19.76 1.44 62.96
CA ARG A 8 18.82 0.32 63.02
C ARG A 8 17.39 0.77 62.71
N ILE A 9 17.02 1.96 63.16
CA ILE A 9 15.71 2.57 62.85
C ILE A 9 15.64 2.88 61.35
N ALA A 10 16.68 3.51 60.79
CA ALA A 10 16.76 3.82 59.35
C ALA A 10 16.79 2.54 58.47
N GLY A 11 17.52 1.51 58.89
CA GLY A 11 17.55 0.23 58.19
C GLY A 11 16.18 -0.46 58.19
N ALA A 12 15.47 -0.43 59.32
CA ALA A 12 14.14 -1.02 59.44
C ALA A 12 13.09 -0.28 58.58
N THR A 13 13.11 1.07 58.56
CA THR A 13 12.17 1.84 57.73
C THR A 13 12.45 1.66 56.23
N ALA A 14 13.72 1.62 55.82
CA ALA A 14 14.10 1.34 54.44
C ALA A 14 13.66 -0.06 54.00
N ALA A 15 13.84 -1.08 54.85
CA ALA A 15 13.41 -2.44 54.55
C ALA A 15 11.88 -2.54 54.38
N VAL A 16 11.10 -1.84 55.21
CA VAL A 16 9.63 -1.78 55.10
C VAL A 16 9.22 -1.07 53.81
N ALA A 17 9.86 0.05 53.46
CA ALA A 17 9.56 0.79 52.24
C ALA A 17 9.84 -0.03 50.98
N VAL A 18 11.00 -0.71 50.91
CA VAL A 18 11.36 -1.59 49.79
C VAL A 18 10.37 -2.75 49.67
N THR A 19 10.01 -3.39 50.79
CA THR A 19 9.05 -4.50 50.81
C THR A 19 7.65 -4.04 50.35
N GLY A 20 7.19 -2.89 50.82
CA GLY A 20 5.92 -2.30 50.39
C GLY A 20 5.91 -1.97 48.90
N PHE A 21 7.02 -1.44 48.36
CA PHE A 21 7.16 -1.14 46.94
C PHE A 21 7.13 -2.41 46.08
N LEU A 22 7.89 -3.45 46.46
CA LEU A 22 7.88 -4.73 45.75
C LEU A 22 6.49 -5.39 45.80
N GLY A 23 5.84 -5.36 46.97
CA GLY A 23 4.47 -5.86 47.13
C GLY A 23 3.47 -5.13 46.23
N TYR A 24 3.55 -3.80 46.16
CA TYR A 24 2.73 -3.00 45.26
C TYR A 24 3.02 -3.28 43.79
N ALA A 25 4.29 -3.43 43.40
CA ALA A 25 4.66 -3.76 42.03
C ALA A 25 4.08 -5.11 41.59
N VAL A 26 4.16 -6.14 42.45
CA VAL A 26 3.56 -7.46 42.20
C VAL A 26 2.04 -7.37 42.11
N TYR A 27 1.39 -6.69 43.07
CA TYR A 27 -0.06 -6.48 43.06
C TYR A 27 -0.51 -5.72 41.80
N PHE A 28 0.23 -4.68 41.42
CA PHE A 28 -0.06 -3.85 40.26
C PHE A 28 0.09 -4.65 38.95
N ASP A 29 1.14 -5.46 38.80
CA ASP A 29 1.28 -6.33 37.61
C ASP A 29 0.18 -7.39 37.54
N TYR A 30 -0.22 -7.96 38.69
CA TYR A 30 -1.37 -8.86 38.79
C TYR A 30 -2.66 -8.17 38.34
N MET A 31 -2.98 -7.00 38.91
CA MET A 31 -4.20 -6.25 38.57
C MET A 31 -4.22 -5.83 37.08
N ARG A 32 -3.06 -5.45 36.53
CA ARG A 32 -2.90 -5.14 35.10
C ARG A 32 -3.21 -6.34 34.19
N ARG A 33 -2.76 -7.55 34.55
CA ARG A 33 -2.98 -8.76 33.74
C ARG A 33 -4.39 -9.36 33.88
N HIS A 34 -5.02 -9.18 35.05
CA HIS A 34 -6.33 -9.76 35.35
C HIS A 34 -7.53 -8.81 35.15
N SER A 35 -7.30 -7.54 34.80
CA SER A 35 -8.39 -6.60 34.50
C SER A 35 -8.88 -6.71 33.04
N SER A 36 -10.18 -6.99 32.88
CA SER A 36 -10.84 -7.04 31.57
C SER A 36 -10.92 -5.66 30.90
N GLU A 37 -11.08 -4.60 31.70
CA GLU A 37 -11.15 -3.22 31.22
C GLU A 37 -9.83 -2.73 30.61
N PHE A 38 -8.66 -3.13 31.15
CA PHE A 38 -7.36 -2.79 30.56
C PHE A 38 -7.19 -3.39 29.16
N ARG A 39 -7.56 -4.67 28.99
CA ARG A 39 -7.54 -5.35 27.69
C ARG A 39 -8.50 -4.69 26.69
N LYS A 40 -9.70 -4.30 27.13
CA LYS A 40 -10.65 -3.54 26.30
C LYS A 40 -10.07 -2.18 25.93
N GLY A 41 -9.39 -1.50 26.85
CA GLY A 41 -8.69 -0.23 26.62
C GLY A 41 -7.62 -0.34 25.54
N LEU A 42 -6.75 -1.34 25.63
CA LEU A 42 -5.73 -1.62 24.60
C LEU A 42 -6.37 -1.89 23.24
N LYS A 43 -7.39 -2.77 23.18
CA LYS A 43 -8.11 -3.03 21.92
C LYS A 43 -8.72 -1.76 21.33
N LYS A 44 -9.31 -0.91 22.16
CA LYS A 44 -9.87 0.38 21.73
C LYS A 44 -8.76 1.31 21.22
N GLN A 45 -7.60 1.38 21.87
CA GLN A 45 -6.46 2.20 21.43
C GLN A 45 -5.87 1.68 20.11
N HIS A 46 -5.60 0.39 19.99
CA HIS A 46 -5.15 -0.21 18.73
C HIS A 46 -6.15 0.03 17.60
N LYS A 47 -7.45 -0.15 17.85
CA LYS A 47 -8.50 0.16 16.87
C LYS A 47 -8.49 1.64 16.48
N LYS A 48 -8.34 2.56 17.44
CA LYS A 48 -8.26 4.01 17.16
C LYS A 48 -7.05 4.36 16.32
N VAL A 49 -5.87 3.80 16.61
CA VAL A 49 -4.66 4.02 15.82
C VAL A 49 -4.80 3.44 14.41
N ALA A 50 -5.36 2.23 14.28
CA ALA A 50 -5.60 1.63 12.97
C ALA A 50 -6.60 2.44 12.13
N VAL A 51 -7.72 2.87 12.73
CA VAL A 51 -8.71 3.72 12.06
C VAL A 51 -8.12 5.08 11.69
N ALA A 52 -7.29 5.68 12.56
CA ALA A 52 -6.62 6.94 12.27
C ALA A 52 -5.61 6.80 11.12
N ALA A 53 -4.81 5.73 11.10
CA ALA A 53 -3.88 5.45 10.02
C ALA A 53 -4.59 5.19 8.67
N GLU A 54 -5.70 4.45 8.70
CA GLU A 54 -6.54 4.22 7.51
C GLU A 54 -7.18 5.53 7.02
N ALA A 55 -7.69 6.36 7.92
CA ALA A 55 -8.26 7.67 7.59
C ALA A 55 -7.20 8.61 7.00
N GLN A 56 -5.98 8.63 7.56
CA GLN A 56 -4.86 9.41 7.03
C GLN A 56 -4.48 8.95 5.62
N SER A 57 -4.31 7.64 5.41
CA SER A 57 -3.98 7.09 4.09
C SER A 57 -5.06 7.39 3.04
N LYS A 58 -6.35 7.29 3.41
CA LYS A 58 -7.46 7.67 2.52
C LYS A 58 -7.45 9.16 2.19
N ALA A 59 -7.26 10.02 3.19
CA ALA A 59 -7.19 11.46 2.99
C ALA A 59 -6.01 11.86 2.10
N GLU A 60 -4.84 11.24 2.30
CA GLU A 60 -3.66 11.44 1.44
C GLU A 60 -3.93 10.99 0.01
N LYS A 61 -4.53 9.82 -0.19
CA LYS A 61 -4.88 9.32 -1.52
C LYS A 61 -5.89 10.23 -2.22
N GLU A 62 -6.93 10.68 -1.52
CA GLU A 62 -7.92 11.61 -2.07
C GLU A 62 -7.29 12.94 -2.44
N ARG A 63 -6.43 13.50 -1.57
CA ARG A 63 -5.66 14.72 -1.84
C ARG A 63 -4.79 14.54 -3.08
N ASN A 64 -3.99 13.49 -3.14
CA ASN A 64 -3.10 13.21 -4.27
C ASN A 64 -3.89 13.04 -5.56
N SER A 65 -5.02 12.33 -5.54
CA SER A 65 -5.87 12.16 -6.72
C SER A 65 -6.45 13.48 -7.23
N LYS A 66 -6.74 14.45 -6.35
CA LYS A 66 -7.20 15.79 -6.74
C LYS A 66 -6.07 16.59 -7.39
N LEU A 67 -4.90 16.61 -6.75
CA LEU A 67 -3.72 17.29 -7.28
C LEU A 67 -3.24 16.69 -8.61
N LEU A 68 -3.33 15.36 -8.78
CA LEU A 68 -3.00 14.70 -10.04
C LEU A 68 -3.93 15.14 -11.18
N ARG A 69 -5.24 15.25 -10.93
CA ARG A 69 -6.19 15.73 -11.94
C ARG A 69 -5.92 17.18 -12.32
N GLU A 70 -5.65 18.03 -11.34
CA GLU A 70 -5.28 19.43 -11.58
C GLU A 70 -3.98 19.54 -12.39
N ALA A 71 -2.94 18.79 -12.01
CA ALA A 71 -1.68 18.75 -12.73
C ALA A 71 -1.85 18.24 -14.16
N LEU A 72 -2.67 17.20 -14.38
CA LEU A 72 -2.98 16.69 -15.71
C LEU A 72 -3.61 17.78 -16.59
N ILE A 73 -4.59 18.51 -16.07
CA ILE A 73 -5.23 19.61 -16.81
C ILE A 73 -4.20 20.68 -17.19
N ALA A 74 -3.31 21.05 -16.25
CA ALA A 74 -2.23 22.01 -16.53
C ALA A 74 -1.29 21.49 -17.64
N ILE A 75 -0.83 20.23 -17.53
CA ILE A 75 0.05 19.60 -18.52
C ILE A 75 -0.63 19.50 -19.90
N GLN A 76 -1.92 19.21 -19.95
CA GLN A 76 -2.65 19.08 -21.20
C GLN A 76 -2.82 20.43 -21.91
N LEU A 77 -2.87 21.53 -21.14
CA LEU A 77 -2.91 22.89 -21.67
C LEU A 77 -1.53 23.37 -22.16
N GLU A 78 -0.44 22.83 -21.60
CA GLU A 78 0.92 23.08 -22.07
C GLU A 78 1.14 22.46 -23.47
N THR A 79 1.60 23.28 -24.41
CA THR A 79 2.06 22.80 -25.73
C THR A 79 3.50 22.30 -25.62
N PRO A 80 3.78 21.01 -25.88
CA PRO A 80 5.14 20.50 -25.85
C PRO A 80 5.98 21.09 -26.99
N PRO A 81 7.31 21.18 -26.82
CA PRO A 81 8.21 21.63 -27.89
C PRO A 81 8.15 20.70 -29.11
N THR A 82 8.27 21.26 -30.29
CA THR A 82 8.08 20.54 -31.57
C THR A 82 9.40 20.13 -32.23
N THR A 83 10.50 20.84 -31.96
CA THR A 83 11.80 20.51 -32.57
C THR A 83 12.56 19.48 -31.72
N PRO A 84 13.32 18.56 -32.36
CA PRO A 84 14.01 17.50 -31.64
C PRO A 84 15.02 18.04 -30.62
N GLU A 85 15.75 19.11 -30.94
CA GLU A 85 16.70 19.73 -30.01
C GLU A 85 16.01 20.32 -28.77
N GLN A 86 14.82 20.91 -28.94
CA GLN A 86 14.05 21.46 -27.82
C GLN A 86 13.38 20.36 -27.00
N GLN A 87 12.95 19.27 -27.64
CA GLN A 87 12.40 18.10 -26.96
C GLN A 87 13.44 17.43 -26.07
N GLU A 88 14.68 17.30 -26.53
CA GLU A 88 15.76 16.73 -25.73
C GLU A 88 16.07 17.62 -24.51
N ALA A 89 16.20 18.94 -24.71
CA ALA A 89 16.43 19.88 -23.61
C ALA A 89 15.28 19.87 -22.59
N TYR A 90 14.04 19.90 -23.05
CA TYR A 90 12.86 19.82 -22.21
C TYR A 90 12.80 18.50 -21.45
N PHE A 91 13.07 17.36 -22.11
CA PHE A 91 13.14 16.06 -21.46
C PHE A 91 14.14 16.06 -20.31
N GLN A 92 15.37 16.53 -20.55
CA GLN A 92 16.42 16.58 -19.53
C GLN A 92 16.03 17.47 -18.35
N GLU A 93 15.45 18.64 -18.61
CA GLU A 93 14.96 19.56 -17.58
C GLU A 93 13.86 18.91 -16.73
N GLN A 94 12.85 18.32 -17.38
CA GLN A 94 11.74 17.68 -16.68
C GLN A 94 12.21 16.47 -15.84
N VAL A 95 13.15 15.67 -16.33
CA VAL A 95 13.72 14.57 -15.54
C VAL A 95 14.49 15.11 -14.33
N ALA A 96 15.34 16.11 -14.52
CA ALA A 96 16.12 16.70 -13.43
C ALA A 96 15.24 17.33 -12.34
N GLU A 97 14.18 18.04 -12.72
CA GLU A 97 13.20 18.60 -11.79
C GLU A 97 12.40 17.51 -11.08
N GLY A 98 11.95 16.49 -11.82
CA GLY A 98 11.25 15.33 -11.27
C GLY A 98 12.07 14.61 -10.21
N GLU A 99 13.35 14.35 -10.48
CA GLU A 99 14.29 13.72 -9.55
C GLU A 99 14.54 14.61 -8.32
N LYS A 100 14.79 15.90 -8.52
CA LYS A 100 14.96 16.85 -7.42
C LYS A 100 13.76 16.82 -6.47
N LEU A 101 12.54 16.93 -7.00
CA LEU A 101 11.31 16.94 -6.21
C LEU A 101 11.05 15.60 -5.51
N ALA A 102 11.46 14.48 -6.11
CA ALA A 102 11.32 13.15 -5.49
C ALA A 102 12.10 13.05 -4.17
N THR A 103 13.16 13.84 -3.98
CA THR A 103 13.99 13.85 -2.77
C THR A 103 13.46 14.77 -1.65
N LEU A 104 12.55 15.70 -1.94
CA LEU A 104 12.11 16.73 -0.98
C LEU A 104 11.03 16.25 0.01
N GLY A 105 10.37 15.12 -0.27
CA GLY A 105 9.41 14.48 0.63
C GLY A 105 8.01 14.29 0.06
N PRO A 106 7.06 13.81 0.87
CA PRO A 106 5.73 13.37 0.42
C PRO A 106 4.91 14.44 -0.30
N GLU A 107 5.06 15.69 0.12
CA GLU A 107 4.32 16.84 -0.42
C GLU A 107 4.60 17.11 -1.90
N TYR A 108 5.80 16.74 -2.37
CA TYR A 108 6.28 17.02 -3.72
C TYR A 108 6.16 15.82 -4.66
N GLN A 109 5.69 14.66 -4.19
CA GLN A 109 5.62 13.43 -4.98
C GLN A 109 4.69 13.56 -6.19
N VAL A 110 3.56 14.28 -6.04
CA VAL A 110 2.63 14.55 -7.15
C VAL A 110 3.25 15.44 -8.21
N GLN A 111 3.99 16.48 -7.80
CA GLN A 111 4.70 17.36 -8.73
C GLN A 111 5.82 16.60 -9.44
N SER A 112 6.60 15.81 -8.71
CA SER A 112 7.63 14.93 -9.27
C SER A 112 7.06 13.99 -10.35
N ALA A 113 5.96 13.29 -10.06
CA ALA A 113 5.27 12.44 -11.04
C ALA A 113 4.79 13.21 -12.27
N SER A 114 4.36 14.47 -12.08
CA SER A 114 3.93 15.35 -13.17
C SER A 114 5.08 15.69 -14.14
N HIS A 115 6.29 15.95 -13.62
CA HIS A 115 7.48 16.17 -14.46
C HIS A 115 7.89 14.90 -15.22
N PHE A 116 7.89 13.73 -14.56
CA PHE A 116 8.16 12.47 -15.26
C PHE A 116 7.13 12.18 -16.35
N TYR A 117 5.87 12.55 -16.16
CA TYR A 117 4.86 12.43 -17.20
C TYR A 117 5.06 13.39 -18.38
N ARG A 118 5.48 14.64 -18.12
CA ARG A 118 5.87 15.57 -19.20
C ARG A 118 7.01 15.00 -20.05
N ALA A 119 8.02 14.41 -19.40
CA ALA A 119 9.12 13.74 -20.08
C ALA A 119 8.64 12.56 -20.95
N LEU A 120 7.66 11.77 -20.49
CA LEU A 120 7.09 10.67 -21.28
C LEU A 120 6.40 11.13 -22.57
N ARG A 121 5.82 12.33 -22.59
CA ARG A 121 5.09 12.86 -23.77
C ARG A 121 6.00 13.26 -24.93
N VAL A 122 7.26 13.59 -24.65
CA VAL A 122 8.23 14.05 -25.64
C VAL A 122 9.22 12.95 -26.05
N TYR A 123 9.24 11.82 -25.34
CA TYR A 123 10.16 10.74 -25.60
C TYR A 123 9.64 9.80 -26.71
N PRO A 124 10.47 9.41 -27.70
CA PRO A 124 10.02 8.65 -28.87
C PRO A 124 9.59 7.20 -28.53
N GLN A 125 10.13 6.60 -27.46
CA GLN A 125 9.84 5.22 -27.03
C GLN A 125 9.35 5.17 -25.57
N PRO A 126 8.14 5.65 -25.27
CA PRO A 126 7.70 5.89 -23.89
C PRO A 126 7.64 4.63 -23.03
N LEU A 127 7.43 3.44 -23.63
CA LEU A 127 7.43 2.16 -22.90
C LEU A 127 8.82 1.79 -22.36
N GLU A 128 9.89 2.11 -23.10
CA GLU A 128 11.26 1.86 -22.66
C GLU A 128 11.61 2.75 -21.47
N LEU A 129 11.31 4.04 -21.60
CA LEU A 129 11.52 5.03 -20.55
C LEU A 129 10.72 4.69 -19.28
N LEU A 130 9.47 4.24 -19.45
CA LEU A 130 8.63 3.77 -18.34
C LEU A 130 9.28 2.58 -17.60
N GLY A 131 9.90 1.65 -18.32
CA GLY A 131 10.66 0.54 -17.74
C GLY A 131 11.92 0.99 -16.97
N ILE A 132 12.59 2.06 -17.42
CA ILE A 132 13.72 2.64 -16.68
C ILE A 132 13.21 3.28 -15.38
N TYR A 133 12.15 4.09 -15.45
CA TYR A 133 11.56 4.74 -14.28
C TYR A 133 11.10 3.75 -13.21
N GLN A 134 10.54 2.60 -13.58
CA GLN A 134 10.18 1.56 -12.63
C GLN A 134 11.36 1.13 -11.73
N ARG A 135 12.60 1.22 -12.23
CA ARG A 135 13.80 0.79 -11.52
C ARG A 135 14.47 1.91 -10.72
N VAL A 136 14.42 3.15 -11.22
CA VAL A 136 15.20 4.27 -10.66
C VAL A 136 14.35 5.25 -9.84
N VAL A 137 13.05 5.36 -10.10
CA VAL A 137 12.16 6.29 -9.40
C VAL A 137 11.66 5.66 -8.09
N PRO A 138 11.61 6.41 -6.97
CA PRO A 138 11.06 5.91 -5.72
C PRO A 138 9.65 5.33 -5.87
N PRO A 139 9.31 4.21 -5.22
CA PRO A 139 8.00 3.56 -5.32
C PRO A 139 6.77 4.48 -5.13
N PRO A 140 6.74 5.45 -4.19
CA PRO A 140 5.56 6.31 -4.03
C PRO A 140 5.35 7.26 -5.22
N VAL A 141 6.42 7.78 -5.82
CA VAL A 141 6.33 8.64 -7.02
C VAL A 141 5.93 7.81 -8.23
N TRP A 142 6.49 6.61 -8.37
CA TRP A 142 6.12 5.66 -9.42
C TRP A 142 4.62 5.33 -9.41
N ALA A 143 4.05 5.04 -8.23
CA ALA A 143 2.63 4.75 -8.10
C ALA A 143 1.75 5.91 -8.61
N LEU A 144 2.13 7.16 -8.28
CA LEU A 144 1.42 8.36 -8.73
C LEU A 144 1.59 8.60 -10.24
N LEU A 145 2.77 8.30 -10.81
CA LEU A 145 2.99 8.38 -12.25
C LEU A 145 2.06 7.42 -13.01
N ILE A 146 1.95 6.17 -12.55
CA ILE A 146 1.03 5.19 -13.14
C ILE A 146 -0.42 5.65 -12.99
N GLU A 147 -0.83 6.16 -11.83
CA GLU A 147 -2.16 6.74 -11.65
C GLU A 147 -2.41 7.88 -12.64
N LEU A 148 -1.46 8.80 -12.81
CA LEU A 148 -1.56 9.91 -13.77
C LEU A 148 -1.68 9.43 -15.22
N THR A 149 -0.88 8.44 -15.64
CA THR A 149 -0.98 7.86 -16.99
C THR A 149 -2.33 7.18 -17.24
N SER A 150 -2.91 6.53 -16.22
CA SER A 150 -4.25 5.95 -16.30
C SER A 150 -5.35 7.01 -16.40
N LEU A 151 -5.21 8.12 -15.65
CA LEU A 151 -6.14 9.25 -15.67
C LEU A 151 -6.14 9.97 -17.02
N SER A 152 -4.98 10.02 -17.70
CA SER A 152 -4.85 10.62 -19.02
C SER A 152 -5.42 9.73 -20.14
N GLY A 153 -5.89 8.52 -19.85
CA GLY A 153 -6.45 7.63 -20.86
C GLY A 153 -5.41 7.22 -21.90
N ALA A 154 -4.33 6.55 -21.49
CA ALA A 154 -3.42 5.84 -22.40
C ALA A 154 -2.87 6.64 -23.61
N SER A 155 -2.81 7.97 -23.56
CA SER A 155 -2.31 8.81 -24.66
C SER A 155 -0.79 9.04 -24.62
N ALA A 156 -0.03 8.08 -24.11
CA ALA A 156 1.41 7.98 -24.34
C ALA A 156 1.73 6.98 -25.46
N ALA A 157 0.74 6.27 -26.04
CA ALA A 157 0.94 5.35 -27.17
C ALA A 157 0.47 5.92 -28.52
N ALA A 158 -0.08 7.15 -28.55
CA ALA A 158 -0.56 7.80 -29.77
C ALA A 158 0.31 9.00 -30.12
N GLY A 159 1.53 8.74 -30.58
CA GLY A 159 2.26 9.74 -31.37
C GLY A 159 1.51 10.05 -32.66
N PRO A 160 1.65 11.27 -33.23
CA PRO A 160 1.02 11.63 -34.50
C PRO A 160 1.67 10.85 -35.65
N GLY A 161 1.19 9.61 -35.90
CA GLY A 161 1.75 8.76 -36.95
C GLY A 161 1.33 7.28 -36.95
N ALA A 162 0.56 6.79 -35.98
CA ALA A 162 0.12 5.39 -35.97
C ALA A 162 -1.24 5.24 -36.69
N GLY A 163 -1.23 4.57 -37.84
CA GLY A 163 -2.42 4.22 -38.61
C GLY A 163 -3.46 3.46 -37.79
N ALA A 164 -4.72 3.72 -38.12
CA ALA A 164 -5.90 3.16 -37.47
C ALA A 164 -5.86 1.62 -37.42
N ILE A 165 -5.90 1.08 -36.20
CA ILE A 165 -6.31 -0.30 -35.94
C ILE A 165 -7.82 -0.25 -35.66
N PRO A 166 -8.68 -0.95 -36.43
CA PRO A 166 -10.11 -0.98 -36.16
C PRO A 166 -10.40 -1.71 -34.84
N PRO A 167 -11.49 -1.36 -34.13
CA PRO A 167 -11.81 -1.92 -32.83
C PRO A 167 -12.10 -3.43 -32.92
N PRO A 168 -11.70 -4.25 -31.92
CA PRO A 168 -12.10 -5.64 -31.88
C PRO A 168 -13.63 -5.72 -31.73
N ALA A 169 -14.24 -6.53 -32.59
CA ALA A 169 -15.67 -6.78 -32.63
C ALA A 169 -16.18 -7.24 -31.26
N GLN A 170 -17.24 -6.60 -30.79
CA GLN A 170 -17.96 -6.95 -29.57
C GLN A 170 -18.55 -8.36 -29.74
N ALA A 171 -18.11 -9.31 -28.93
CA ALA A 171 -18.75 -10.62 -28.84
C ALA A 171 -20.05 -10.48 -28.05
N SER A 172 -21.16 -10.43 -28.78
CA SER A 172 -22.53 -10.45 -28.25
C SER A 172 -22.91 -11.82 -27.71
N VAL A 173 -23.60 -11.83 -26.56
CA VAL A 173 -23.92 -13.00 -25.73
C VAL A 173 -25.21 -13.73 -26.19
N ALA A 174 -25.38 -13.98 -27.48
CA ALA A 174 -26.62 -14.57 -28.00
C ALA A 174 -26.37 -15.59 -29.12
N ASP A 175 -26.18 -16.85 -28.72
CA ASP A 175 -26.53 -18.10 -29.44
C ASP A 175 -26.36 -19.23 -28.40
N ILE A 176 -27.40 -19.66 -27.67
CA ILE A 176 -28.44 -20.64 -28.07
C ILE A 176 -27.74 -21.98 -28.44
N ASP A 177 -27.60 -22.96 -27.55
CA ASP A 177 -28.65 -23.81 -26.95
C ASP A 177 -29.44 -24.60 -28.01
N ASP A 178 -28.83 -25.65 -28.58
CA ASP A 178 -29.52 -26.84 -29.12
C ASP A 178 -28.50 -27.93 -29.55
N ALA A 179 -28.49 -29.09 -28.89
CA ALA A 179 -28.31 -30.44 -29.48
C ALA A 179 -28.12 -31.53 -28.41
N SER A 180 -29.11 -32.41 -28.38
CA SER A 180 -29.40 -33.60 -27.55
C SER A 180 -28.26 -34.60 -27.22
N PRO A 181 -28.43 -35.41 -26.14
CA PRO A 181 -27.43 -36.35 -25.64
C PRO A 181 -27.47 -37.71 -26.34
N ILE A 182 -26.29 -38.32 -26.53
CA ILE A 182 -26.15 -39.71 -26.96
C ILE A 182 -26.27 -40.64 -25.75
N SER A 183 -27.21 -41.58 -25.85
CA SER A 183 -27.45 -42.69 -24.94
C SER A 183 -26.30 -43.71 -24.99
N GLY A 184 -25.92 -44.26 -23.83
CA GLY A 184 -24.99 -45.39 -23.73
C GLY A 184 -24.84 -45.91 -22.30
N ASP A 185 -25.68 -46.88 -21.97
CA ASP A 185 -25.62 -47.96 -20.95
C ASP A 185 -24.90 -47.80 -19.58
N ALA A 186 -25.64 -48.24 -18.56
CA ALA A 186 -25.30 -48.51 -17.15
C ALA A 186 -24.49 -49.83 -17.00
N PRO A 187 -23.98 -50.29 -15.81
CA PRO A 187 -24.46 -49.98 -14.46
C PRO A 187 -23.44 -49.79 -13.30
N SER A 188 -23.99 -49.20 -12.22
CA SER A 188 -23.61 -49.12 -10.77
C SER A 188 -23.01 -50.40 -10.14
N PRO A 189 -22.62 -50.45 -8.82
CA PRO A 189 -22.52 -49.39 -7.78
C PRO A 189 -21.26 -49.49 -6.86
N ASN A 190 -20.88 -48.43 -6.12
CA ASN A 190 -20.70 -48.49 -4.65
C ASN A 190 -20.08 -47.22 -4.02
N SER A 191 -20.40 -47.06 -2.74
CA SER A 191 -19.68 -46.31 -1.69
C SER A 191 -20.07 -44.85 -1.49
N ALA A 192 -21.12 -44.70 -0.68
CA ALA A 192 -21.33 -43.54 0.17
C ALA A 192 -20.20 -43.37 1.21
N SER A 193 -19.87 -42.12 1.52
CA SER A 193 -19.74 -41.53 2.87
C SER A 193 -18.68 -40.42 2.86
N GLN A 194 -19.08 -39.19 3.23
CA GLN A 194 -18.62 -38.48 4.44
C GLN A 194 -17.08 -38.37 4.49
N GLY A 195 -16.47 -37.19 4.39
CA GLY A 195 -16.74 -35.99 5.18
C GLY A 195 -15.42 -35.56 5.84
N SER A 196 -15.35 -34.31 6.30
CA SER A 196 -14.25 -33.71 7.10
C SER A 196 -12.97 -33.44 6.31
N GLY A 197 -12.48 -32.20 6.18
CA GLY A 197 -12.21 -31.28 7.27
C GLY A 197 -10.83 -31.59 7.84
N THR A 198 -9.94 -30.60 7.84
CA THR A 198 -8.56 -30.54 8.41
C THR A 198 -7.40 -30.91 7.47
N GLU A 199 -6.82 -29.89 6.81
CA GLU A 199 -5.49 -30.00 6.16
C GLU A 199 -4.54 -28.83 6.53
N TRP A 200 -4.84 -28.07 7.60
CA TRP A 200 -4.04 -26.89 7.99
C TRP A 200 -3.13 -27.09 9.22
N GLU A 201 -2.99 -28.31 9.74
CA GLU A 201 -2.32 -28.54 11.04
C GLU A 201 -1.10 -29.47 10.98
N LYS A 202 -0.29 -29.38 9.91
CA LYS A 202 0.94 -30.18 9.83
C LYS A 202 2.13 -29.49 9.17
N LEU A 203 2.53 -28.30 9.63
CA LEU A 203 3.77 -27.64 9.19
C LEU A 203 4.56 -26.91 10.30
N SER A 204 4.51 -27.38 11.55
CA SER A 204 5.44 -26.84 12.57
C SER A 204 5.88 -27.87 13.60
N GLU A 205 6.84 -28.71 13.23
CA GLU A 205 7.84 -29.24 14.17
C GLU A 205 9.24 -29.00 13.56
N PRO A 206 10.18 -28.39 14.31
CA PRO A 206 11.58 -28.34 13.91
C PRO A 206 12.33 -29.62 14.32
N ALA A 207 13.28 -30.03 13.50
CA ALA A 207 14.23 -31.09 13.80
C ALA A 207 15.41 -30.55 14.62
N GLU A 208 15.77 -31.34 15.64
CA GLU A 208 16.97 -31.35 16.50
C GLU A 208 17.18 -30.23 17.54
#